data_AF-A0A2E0T990-F1
#
_entry.id   AF-A0A2E0T990-F1
#
_cell.length_a   1.000
_cell.length_b   1.000
_cell.length_c   1.000
_cell.angle_alpha   90.00
_cell.angle_beta   90.00
_cell.angle_gamma   90.00
#
_symmetry.space_group_name_H-M   'P 1'
#
loop_
_entity.id
_entity.type
_entity.pdbx_description
1 polymer ?
#
loop_
_entity_poly.entity_id
_entity_poly.type
_entity_poly.pdbx_seq_one_letter_code
_entity_poly.pdbx_strand_id
1 'polypeptide(L)'
;MGDDALTPEEKAEAERRADEVEEKQTTQAPPVDFNTFVLSLSSTALVHLGAAPPELFPDGQMPPRNLPMAKQSIDLIAMIEEKTQGNLSGEEERLLQQVLYDLRMRYVQAAG
;
A
#
# COMPACT_ATOMS: atom_id res chain seq x y z
N MET A 1 -34.72 -1.34 36.59
CA MET A 1 -34.36 -1.59 35.19
C MET A 1 -35.38 -0.83 34.37
N GLY A 2 -35.06 0.42 34.00
CA GLY A 2 -35.89 1.20 33.09
C GLY A 2 -35.29 1.02 31.70
N ASP A 3 -36.07 0.49 30.78
CA ASP A 3 -35.67 0.32 29.39
C ASP A 3 -35.61 1.70 28.72
N ASP A 4 -34.42 2.33 28.72
CA ASP A 4 -34.09 3.48 27.89
C ASP A 4 -33.99 3.02 26.42
N ALA A 5 -35.15 2.78 25.80
CA ALA A 5 -35.24 2.57 24.37
C ALA A 5 -35.21 3.93 23.67
N LEU A 6 -34.15 4.16 22.89
CA LEU A 6 -33.99 5.32 22.00
C LEU A 6 -35.27 5.56 21.18
N THR A 7 -35.68 6.81 21.10
CA THR A 7 -36.85 7.20 20.31
C THR A 7 -36.58 7.00 18.81
N PRO A 8 -37.63 6.80 17.98
CA PRO A 8 -37.48 6.65 16.54
C PRO A 8 -36.75 7.83 15.86
N GLU A 9 -36.82 9.03 16.45
CA GLU A 9 -36.19 10.25 15.94
C GLU A 9 -34.67 10.27 16.23
N GLU A 10 -34.25 9.86 17.43
CA GLU A 10 -32.83 9.71 17.80
C GLU A 10 -32.14 8.63 16.96
N LYS A 11 -32.85 7.55 16.62
CA LYS A 11 -32.34 6.50 15.74
C LYS A 11 -32.14 7.02 14.30
N ALA A 12 -33.11 7.77 13.77
CA ALA A 12 -33.01 8.35 12.43
C ALA A 12 -31.94 9.43 12.32
N GLU A 13 -31.66 10.18 13.38
CA GLU A 13 -30.57 11.16 13.42
C GLU A 13 -29.19 10.48 13.55
N ALA A 14 -29.10 9.39 14.33
CA ALA A 14 -27.90 8.57 14.41
C ALA A 14 -27.55 7.89 13.08
N GLU A 15 -28.56 7.39 12.34
CA GLU A 15 -28.39 6.82 11.01
C GLU A 15 -27.91 7.87 10.00
N ARG A 16 -28.50 9.08 9.97
CA ARG A 16 -28.03 10.17 9.10
C ARG A 16 -26.60 10.61 9.41
N ARG A 17 -26.25 10.70 10.70
CA ARG A 17 -24.88 11.04 11.13
C ARG A 17 -23.89 9.92 10.77
N ALA A 18 -24.30 8.66 10.81
CA ALA A 18 -23.47 7.54 10.37
C ALA A 18 -23.25 7.58 8.86
N ASP A 19 -24.31 7.80 8.07
CA ASP A 19 -24.23 7.93 6.60
C ASP A 19 -23.34 9.13 6.19
N GLU A 20 -23.47 10.29 6.84
CA GLU A 20 -22.60 11.45 6.57
C GLU A 20 -21.14 11.22 6.94
N VAL A 21 -20.87 10.41 7.97
CA VAL A 21 -19.49 10.03 8.36
C VAL A 21 -18.91 9.05 7.35
N GLU A 22 -19.70 8.08 6.87
CA GLU A 22 -19.29 7.10 5.85
C GLU A 22 -19.05 7.77 4.47
N GLU A 23 -19.90 8.72 4.07
CA GLU A 23 -19.76 9.49 2.83
C GLU A 23 -18.54 10.44 2.87
N LYS A 24 -18.23 11.04 4.03
CA LYS A 24 -17.00 11.85 4.20
C LYS A 24 -15.73 11.00 4.24
N GLN A 25 -15.80 9.76 4.73
CA GLN A 25 -14.65 8.84 4.80
C GLN A 25 -14.30 8.22 3.45
N THR A 26 -15.26 8.08 2.53
CA THR A 26 -15.04 7.51 1.19
C THR A 26 -14.47 8.50 0.17
N THR A 27 -14.42 9.81 0.48
CA THR A 27 -14.18 10.86 -0.53
C THR A 27 -12.77 11.49 -0.54
N GLN A 28 -11.75 10.94 0.17
CA GLN A 28 -10.45 11.67 0.30
C GLN A 28 -9.15 10.88 0.02
N ALA A 29 -9.21 9.67 -0.55
CA ALA A 29 -8.01 9.04 -1.10
C ALA A 29 -8.05 9.12 -2.63
N PRO A 30 -7.00 9.63 -3.31
CA PRO A 30 -6.93 9.56 -4.77
C PRO A 30 -7.06 8.10 -5.21
N PRO A 31 -7.71 7.83 -6.36
CA PRO A 31 -7.91 6.47 -6.83
C PRO A 31 -6.56 5.78 -7.03
N VAL A 32 -6.42 4.56 -6.50
CA VAL A 32 -5.23 3.75 -6.71
C VAL A 32 -5.27 3.24 -8.15
N ASP A 33 -4.29 3.65 -8.95
CA ASP A 33 -4.01 3.07 -10.27
C ASP A 33 -2.89 2.02 -10.19
N PHE A 34 -2.64 1.33 -11.32
CA PHE A 34 -1.63 0.28 -11.39
C PHE A 34 -0.23 0.79 -11.00
N ASN A 35 0.14 1.98 -11.47
CA ASN A 35 1.43 2.59 -11.18
C ASN A 35 1.59 2.86 -9.68
N THR A 36 0.59 3.45 -9.05
CA THR A 36 0.56 3.73 -7.61
C THR A 36 0.61 2.43 -6.81
N PHE A 37 -0.07 1.38 -7.27
CA PHE A 37 0.00 0.06 -6.65
C PHE A 37 1.41 -0.54 -6.72
N VAL A 38 2.06 -0.55 -7.89
CA VAL A 38 3.44 -1.06 -8.04
C VAL A 38 4.43 -0.25 -7.19
N LEU A 39 4.29 1.08 -7.16
CA LEU A 39 5.13 1.94 -6.34
C LEU A 39 4.94 1.70 -4.83
N SER A 40 3.72 1.39 -4.39
CA SER A 40 3.47 1.03 -2.99
C SER A 40 4.16 -0.28 -2.59
N LEU A 41 4.10 -1.32 -3.43
CA LEU A 41 4.82 -2.57 -3.24
C LEU A 41 6.34 -2.38 -3.25
N SER A 42 6.83 -1.53 -4.16
CA SER A 42 8.25 -1.15 -4.23
C SER A 42 8.71 -0.47 -2.95
N SER A 43 7.89 0.46 -2.43
CA SER A 43 8.16 1.15 -1.17
C SER A 43 8.24 0.16 -0.01
N THR A 44 7.32 -0.81 0.06
CA THR A 44 7.41 -1.91 1.04
C THR A 44 8.73 -2.68 0.89
N ALA A 45 9.11 -3.08 -0.32
CA ALA A 45 10.39 -3.77 -0.52
C ALA A 45 11.59 -2.93 -0.02
N LEU A 46 11.62 -1.62 -0.30
CA LEU A 46 12.68 -0.72 0.15
C LEU A 46 12.76 -0.59 1.67
N VAL A 47 11.62 -0.51 2.37
CA VAL A 47 11.57 -0.51 3.84
C VAL A 47 12.21 -1.79 4.38
N HIS A 48 11.84 -2.94 3.85
CA HIS A 48 12.37 -4.23 4.28
C HIS A 48 13.85 -4.43 3.90
N LEU A 49 14.33 -3.76 2.84
CA LEU A 49 15.75 -3.70 2.48
C LEU A 49 16.56 -2.76 3.38
N GLY A 50 15.92 -1.90 4.18
CA GLY A 50 16.58 -0.82 4.92
C GLY A 50 17.13 0.26 3.99
N ALA A 51 16.49 0.45 2.83
CA ALA A 51 16.88 1.41 1.79
C ALA A 51 15.83 2.52 1.61
N ALA A 52 14.81 2.56 2.46
CA ALA A 52 13.80 3.60 2.48
C ALA A 52 14.36 4.90 3.09
N PRO A 53 13.97 6.08 2.58
CA PRO A 53 14.36 7.35 3.17
C PRO A 53 13.88 7.46 4.64
N PRO A 54 14.73 7.95 5.56
CA PRO A 54 14.38 8.08 6.98
C PRO A 54 13.21 9.05 7.23
N GLU A 55 12.96 9.99 6.31
CA GLU A 55 11.86 10.95 6.37
C GLU A 55 10.47 10.29 6.29
N LEU A 56 10.41 9.02 5.86
CA LEU A 56 9.17 8.24 5.81
C LEU A 56 8.76 7.64 7.16
N PHE A 57 9.62 7.70 8.19
CA PHE A 57 9.36 7.07 9.48
C PHE A 57 9.17 8.11 10.59
N PRO A 58 8.21 7.90 11.51
CA PRO A 58 8.12 8.69 12.73
C PRO A 58 9.46 8.67 13.47
N ASP A 59 9.91 9.85 13.90
CA ASP A 59 11.15 10.04 14.64
C ASP A 59 12.44 9.63 13.89
N GLY A 60 12.35 9.38 12.57
CA GLY A 60 13.48 8.95 11.74
C GLY A 60 13.98 7.53 12.05
N GLN A 61 13.23 6.75 12.83
CA GLN A 61 13.62 5.40 13.22
C GLN A 61 13.13 4.38 12.20
N MET A 62 14.04 3.98 11.31
CA MET A 62 13.76 2.95 10.32
C MET A 62 13.67 1.56 10.99
N PRO A 63 12.69 0.72 10.62
CA PRO A 63 12.63 -0.66 11.10
C PRO A 63 13.88 -1.45 10.70
N PRO A 64 14.21 -2.52 11.44
CA PRO A 64 15.34 -3.37 11.10
C PRO A 64 15.14 -4.03 9.75
N ARG A 65 16.23 -4.15 8.99
CA ARG A 65 16.26 -4.84 7.70
C ARG A 65 15.74 -6.26 7.84
N ASN A 66 14.87 -6.67 6.92
CA ASN A 66 14.28 -7.99 6.84
C ASN A 66 14.33 -8.52 5.40
N LEU A 67 15.44 -9.17 5.06
CA LEU A 67 15.68 -9.71 3.71
C LEU A 67 14.63 -10.75 3.27
N PRO A 68 14.19 -11.72 4.10
CA PRO A 68 13.13 -12.64 3.69
C PRO A 68 11.86 -11.94 3.22
N MET A 69 11.43 -10.90 3.94
CA MET A 69 10.25 -10.13 3.55
C MET A 69 10.50 -9.22 2.34
N ALA A 70 11.70 -8.63 2.22
CA ALA A 70 12.07 -7.91 1.00
C ALA A 70 11.99 -8.81 -0.23
N LYS A 71 12.48 -10.05 -0.13
CA LYS A 71 12.38 -11.05 -1.20
C LYS A 71 10.92 -11.33 -1.54
N GLN A 72 10.07 -11.53 -0.54
CA GLN A 72 8.64 -11.78 -0.77
C GLN A 72 7.98 -10.63 -1.55
N SER A 73 8.26 -9.37 -1.19
CA SER A 73 7.74 -8.22 -1.94
C SER A 73 8.23 -8.20 -3.39
N ILE A 74 9.52 -8.49 -3.63
CA ILE A 74 10.09 -8.59 -4.99
C ILE A 74 9.42 -9.72 -5.78
N ASP A 75 9.22 -10.88 -5.16
CA ASP A 75 8.56 -12.03 -5.79
C ASP A 75 7.10 -11.70 -6.14
N LEU A 76 6.39 -10.95 -5.31
CA LEU A 76 5.02 -10.49 -5.61
C LEU A 76 4.98 -9.56 -6.82
N ILE A 77 5.90 -8.59 -6.91
CA ILE A 77 5.99 -7.70 -8.08
C ILE A 77 6.33 -8.50 -9.34
N ALA A 78 7.23 -9.49 -9.23
CA ALA A 78 7.59 -10.36 -10.36
C ALA A 78 6.41 -11.23 -10.82
N MET A 79 5.61 -11.73 -9.88
CA MET A 79 4.38 -12.46 -10.20
C MET A 79 3.35 -11.55 -10.89
N ILE A 80 3.22 -10.29 -10.46
CA ILE A 80 2.34 -9.32 -11.13
C ILE A 80 2.80 -9.07 -12.56
N GLU A 81 4.10 -8.85 -12.79
CA GLU A 81 4.68 -8.72 -14.14
C GLU A 81 4.28 -9.92 -15.02
N GLU A 82 4.51 -11.14 -14.55
CA GLU A 82 4.17 -12.37 -15.29
C GLU A 82 2.66 -12.47 -15.59
N LYS A 83 1.81 -12.20 -14.59
CA LYS A 83 0.35 -12.35 -14.73
C LYS A 83 -0.31 -11.26 -15.55
N THR A 84 0.35 -10.12 -15.74
CA THR A 84 -0.20 -8.98 -16.46
C THR A 84 0.36 -8.83 -17.87
N GLN A 85 1.29 -9.71 -18.30
CA GLN A 85 1.84 -9.69 -19.67
C GLN A 85 0.74 -9.64 -20.73
N GLY A 86 0.92 -8.77 -21.72
CA GLY A 86 -0.06 -8.53 -22.79
C GLY A 86 -1.25 -7.65 -22.40
N ASN A 87 -1.41 -7.28 -21.13
CA ASN A 87 -2.44 -6.35 -20.64
C ASN A 87 -1.87 -5.00 -20.16
N LEU A 88 -0.55 -4.85 -20.15
CA LEU A 88 0.13 -3.62 -19.74
C LEU A 88 0.25 -2.64 -20.91
N SER A 89 0.12 -1.36 -20.60
CA SER A 89 0.66 -0.30 -21.45
C SER A 89 2.19 -0.35 -21.47
N GLY A 90 2.80 0.25 -22.50
CA GLY A 90 4.26 0.32 -22.59
C GLY A 90 4.92 1.15 -21.48
N GLU A 91 4.17 1.99 -20.77
CA GLU A 91 4.65 2.73 -19.60
C GLU A 91 4.65 1.84 -18.35
N GLU A 92 3.56 1.12 -18.11
CA GLU A 92 3.43 0.19 -16.98
C GLU A 92 4.44 -0.96 -17.07
N GLU A 93 4.67 -1.51 -18.27
CA GLU A 93 5.68 -2.53 -18.50
C GLU A 93 7.09 -2.03 -18.17
N ARG A 94 7.45 -0.82 -18.63
CA ARG A 94 8.75 -0.20 -18.31
C ARG A 94 8.89 0.07 -16.82
N LEU A 95 7.82 0.53 -16.16
CA LEU A 95 7.82 0.76 -14.72
C LEU A 95 8.12 -0.54 -13.96
N LEU A 96 7.41 -1.62 -14.26
CA LEU A 96 7.64 -2.92 -13.63
C LEU A 96 9.08 -3.41 -13.82
N GLN A 97 9.59 -3.36 -15.05
CA GLN A 97 10.96 -3.78 -15.37
C GLN A 97 12.01 -2.97 -14.60
N GLN A 98 11.85 -1.65 -14.54
CA GLN A 98 12.76 -0.76 -13.81
C GLN A 98 12.72 -1.02 -12.31
N VAL A 99 11.52 -1.13 -11.73
CA VAL A 99 11.32 -1.42 -10.30
C VAL A 99 11.93 -2.78 -9.94
N LEU A 100 11.65 -3.83 -10.71
CA LEU A 100 12.19 -5.16 -10.45
C LEU A 100 13.71 -5.19 -10.58
N TYR A 101 14.28 -4.51 -11.57
CA TYR A 101 15.72 -4.42 -11.73
C TYR A 101 16.38 -3.74 -10.52
N ASP A 102 15.91 -2.55 -10.13
CA ASP A 102 16.48 -1.80 -9.00
C ASP A 102 16.38 -2.59 -7.70
N LEU A 103 15.20 -3.15 -7.38
CA LEU A 103 15.00 -3.91 -6.16
C LEU A 103 15.85 -5.19 -6.10
N ARG A 104 15.99 -5.91 -7.22
CA ARG A 104 16.86 -7.11 -7.28
C ARG A 104 18.32 -6.75 -7.05
N MET A 105 18.80 -5.65 -7.65
CA MET A 105 20.18 -5.18 -7.45
C MET A 105 20.43 -4.81 -5.98
N ARG A 106 19.52 -4.06 -5.35
CA ARG A 106 19.61 -3.71 -3.93
C ARG A 106 19.53 -4.93 -3.03
N TYR A 107 18.69 -5.90 -3.37
CA TYR A 107 18.59 -7.15 -2.62
C TYR A 107 19.92 -7.91 -2.61
N VAL A 108 20.55 -8.07 -3.79
CA VAL A 108 21.86 -8.72 -3.90
C VAL A 108 22.92 -7.97 -3.09
N GLN A 109 22.96 -6.64 -3.18
CA GLN A 109 23.88 -5.82 -2.39
C GLN A 109 23.65 -5.94 -0.87
N ALA A 110 22.40 -6.10 -0.44
CA ALA A 110 22.06 -6.20 0.98
C ALA A 110 22.25 -7.63 1.54
N ALA A 111 22.19 -8.65 0.68
CA ALA A 111 22.36 -10.06 1.04
C ALA A 111 23.83 -10.53 0.98
N GLY A 112 24.67 -9.84 0.22
CA GLY A 112 26.13 -10.00 0.23
C GLY A 112 26.79 -9.27 1.39
#